data_AF-A0A3D2VN33-F1
#
_entry.id   AF-A0A3D2VN33-F1
#
_cell.length_a   1.000
_cell.length_b   1.000
_cell.length_c   1.000
_cell.angle_alpha   90.00
_cell.angle_beta   90.00
_cell.angle_gamma   90.00
#
_symmetry.space_group_name_H-M   'P 1'
#
loop_
_entity.id
_entity.type
_entity.pdbx_description
1 polymer ?
#
loop_
_entity_poly.entity_id
_entity_poly.type
_entity_poly.pdbx_seq_one_letter_code
_entity_poly.pdbx_strand_id
1 'polypeptide(L)'
;MAEQSKTELKLPELKMPDPKEMADLFSHIAEKSQVIVKEFLNRQKNDGAFDMQDQMSLGKSFMELTQKMLADPAKLAQAQANLWQNYLELWQKALPAMFGGQPLEAVVREPKGDKRFKHDDWKDNVLFSYIKQS
;
A
#
# COMPACT_ATOMS: atom_id res chain seq x y z
N MET A 1 37.61 -26.83 -17.94
CA MET A 1 37.55 -26.41 -16.53
C MET A 1 36.48 -25.33 -16.45
N ALA A 2 35.27 -25.70 -16.08
CA ALA A 2 34.13 -24.78 -16.00
C ALA A 2 33.39 -25.11 -14.70
N GLU A 3 33.72 -24.39 -13.63
CA GLU A 3 32.90 -24.37 -12.42
C GLU A 3 32.64 -22.90 -12.09
N GLN A 4 31.58 -22.37 -12.69
CA GLN A 4 30.96 -21.15 -12.24
C GLN A 4 30.30 -21.46 -10.89
N SER A 5 30.85 -20.90 -9.82
CA SER A 5 30.25 -20.91 -8.49
C SER A 5 28.87 -20.24 -8.57
N LYS A 6 27.83 -21.06 -8.52
CA LYS A 6 26.44 -20.63 -8.44
C LYS A 6 26.23 -20.11 -7.02
N THR A 7 26.26 -18.79 -6.86
CA THR A 7 25.90 -18.14 -5.58
C THR A 7 24.46 -18.50 -5.25
N GLU A 8 24.25 -19.48 -4.39
CA GLU A 8 22.94 -19.80 -3.84
C GLU A 8 22.46 -18.59 -3.02
N LEU A 9 21.49 -17.87 -3.57
CA LEU A 9 20.73 -16.85 -2.84
C LEU A 9 19.98 -17.54 -1.70
N LYS A 10 20.58 -17.54 -0.51
CA LYS A 10 19.89 -17.88 0.74
C LYS A 10 18.85 -16.81 1.02
N LEU A 11 17.62 -17.04 0.55
CA LEU A 11 16.46 -16.27 0.98
C LEU A 11 16.38 -16.35 2.52
N PRO A 12 16.20 -15.22 3.24
CA PRO A 12 16.06 -15.25 4.68
C PRO A 12 14.87 -16.16 5.04
N GLU A 13 15.10 -17.14 5.92
CA GLU A 13 14.03 -18.00 6.43
C GLU A 13 12.93 -17.13 7.03
N LEU A 14 11.75 -17.16 6.41
CA LEU A 14 10.58 -16.45 6.90
C LEU A 14 10.07 -17.17 8.15
N LYS A 15 10.66 -16.88 9.31
CA LYS A 15 10.15 -17.35 10.59
C LYS A 15 8.83 -16.64 10.85
N MET A 16 7.72 -17.38 10.77
CA MET A 16 6.45 -16.88 11.26
C MET A 16 6.63 -16.57 12.75
N PRO A 17 6.32 -15.35 13.22
CA PRO A 17 6.51 -14.99 14.61
C PRO A 17 5.70 -15.93 15.51
N ASP A 18 6.20 -16.20 16.73
CA ASP A 18 5.51 -17.06 17.70
C ASP A 18 4.06 -16.56 17.87
N PRO A 19 3.03 -17.43 17.82
CA PRO A 19 1.64 -17.05 18.08
C PRO A 19 1.45 -16.19 19.32
N LYS A 20 2.25 -16.38 20.36
CA LYS A 20 2.23 -15.55 21.56
C LYS A 20 2.80 -14.14 21.32
N GLU A 21 3.94 -14.04 20.63
CA GLU A 21 4.52 -12.75 20.23
C GLU A 21 3.59 -11.99 19.29
N MET A 22 2.88 -12.68 18.39
CA MET A 22 1.84 -12.10 17.55
C MET A 22 0.67 -11.57 18.39
N ALA A 23 0.19 -12.34 19.37
CA ALA A 23 -0.89 -11.92 20.25
C ALA A 23 -0.50 -10.68 21.08
N ASP A 24 0.72 -10.65 21.61
CA ASP A 24 1.27 -9.51 22.33
C ASP A 24 1.40 -8.28 21.42
N LEU A 25 1.88 -8.46 20.18
CA LEU A 25 1.98 -7.40 19.18
C LEU A 25 0.60 -6.84 18.81
N PHE A 26 -0.38 -7.69 18.54
CA PHE A 26 -1.75 -7.25 18.24
C PHE A 26 -2.39 -6.53 19.41
N SER A 27 -2.14 -6.97 20.64
CA SER A 27 -2.62 -6.30 21.86
C SER A 27 -2.00 -4.90 21.98
N HIS A 28 -0.70 -4.77 21.75
CA HIS A 28 0.02 -3.50 21.78
C HIS A 28 -0.45 -2.54 20.67
N ILE A 29 -0.74 -3.06 19.48
CA ILE A 29 -1.32 -2.30 18.36
C ILE A 29 -2.73 -1.81 18.74
N ALA A 30 -3.55 -2.67 19.36
CA ALA A 30 -4.90 -2.31 19.79
C ALA A 30 -4.88 -1.18 20.84
N GLU A 31 -4.00 -1.25 21.83
CA GLU A 31 -3.82 -0.20 22.84
C GLU A 31 -3.45 1.15 22.21
N LYS A 32 -2.45 1.18 21.32
CA LYS A 32 -2.05 2.42 20.62
C LYS A 32 -3.18 2.95 19.74
N SER A 33 -3.89 2.06 19.05
CA SER A 33 -5.01 2.43 18.18
C SER A 33 -6.15 3.06 18.99
N GLN A 34 -6.45 2.55 20.19
CA GLN A 34 -7.46 3.15 21.07
C GLN A 34 -7.12 4.58 21.46
N VAL A 35 -5.85 4.88 21.78
CA VAL A 35 -5.40 6.24 22.09
C VAL A 35 -5.59 7.17 20.90
N ILE A 36 -5.19 6.74 19.69
CA ILE A 36 -5.32 7.52 18.46
C ILE A 36 -6.80 7.80 18.16
N VAL A 37 -7.66 6.79 18.23
CA VAL A 37 -9.11 6.94 18.00
C VAL A 37 -9.73 7.90 19.01
N LYS A 38 -9.34 7.80 20.29
CA LYS A 38 -9.84 8.70 21.35
C LYS A 38 -9.44 10.15 21.09
N GLU A 39 -8.18 10.40 20.73
CA GLU A 39 -7.69 11.74 20.39
C GLU A 39 -8.36 12.30 19.14
N PHE A 40 -8.56 11.46 18.11
CA PHE A 40 -9.29 11.83 16.90
C PHE A 40 -10.72 12.25 17.21
N LEU A 41 -11.47 11.45 17.97
CA LEU A 41 -12.84 11.78 18.38
C LEU A 41 -12.90 13.06 19.23
N ASN A 42 -11.92 13.30 20.10
CA ASN A 42 -11.85 14.52 20.89
C ASN A 42 -11.60 15.76 20.02
N ARG A 43 -10.74 15.66 19.00
CA ARG A 43 -10.47 16.74 18.04
C ARG A 43 -11.67 17.02 17.14
N GLN A 44 -12.36 15.98 16.69
CA GLN A 44 -13.52 16.08 15.80
C GLN A 44 -14.72 16.76 16.47
N LYS A 45 -14.81 16.77 17.82
CA LYS A 45 -15.81 17.55 18.55
C LYS A 45 -15.61 19.07 18.45
N ASN A 46 -14.38 19.52 18.22
CA ASN A 46 -14.02 20.95 18.24
C ASN A 46 -13.90 21.57 16.84
N ASP A 47 -13.56 20.79 15.80
CA ASP A 47 -13.28 21.31 14.45
C ASP A 47 -14.47 21.33 13.48
N GLY A 48 -15.70 21.25 14.00
CA GLY A 48 -16.91 21.30 13.18
C GLY A 48 -17.33 19.91 12.73
N ALA A 49 -18.57 19.57 13.06
CA ALA A 49 -19.17 18.29 12.76
C ALA A 49 -19.14 18.03 11.24
N PHE A 50 -18.31 17.09 10.81
CA PHE A 50 -18.74 16.18 9.76
C PHE A 50 -20.07 15.60 10.20
N ASP A 51 -21.10 15.81 9.38
CA ASP A 51 -22.49 15.46 9.65
C ASP A 51 -22.57 14.07 10.32
N MET A 52 -23.30 13.98 11.43
CA MET A 52 -23.37 12.76 12.24
C MET A 52 -23.86 11.56 11.39
N GLN A 53 -24.61 11.85 10.32
CA GLN A 53 -25.03 10.91 9.28
C GLN A 53 -23.86 10.37 8.43
N ASP A 54 -22.88 11.21 8.11
CA ASP A 54 -21.68 10.85 7.36
C ASP A 54 -20.75 9.94 8.19
N GLN A 55 -20.64 10.19 9.49
CA GLN A 55 -19.87 9.34 10.42
C GLN A 55 -20.46 7.93 10.55
N MET A 56 -21.79 7.82 10.63
CA MET A 56 -22.48 6.53 10.69
C MET A 56 -22.38 5.76 9.37
N SER A 57 -22.39 6.47 8.24
CA SER A 57 -22.14 5.89 6.92
C SER A 57 -20.72 5.33 6.82
N LEU A 58 -19.73 6.12 7.22
CA LEU A 58 -18.31 5.72 7.23
C LEU A 58 -18.07 4.48 8.12
N GLY A 59 -18.66 4.46 9.32
CA GLY A 59 -18.57 3.30 10.21
C GLY A 59 -19.15 2.02 9.60
N LYS A 60 -20.29 2.11 8.91
CA LYS A 60 -20.88 0.97 8.18
C LYS A 60 -19.98 0.51 7.04
N SER A 61 -19.47 1.43 6.21
CA SER A 61 -18.55 1.07 5.12
C SER A 61 -17.28 0.40 5.64
N PHE A 62 -16.74 0.86 6.77
CA PHE A 62 -15.59 0.22 7.41
C PHE A 62 -15.91 -1.20 7.87
N MET A 63 -17.04 -1.40 8.57
CA MET A 63 -17.47 -2.73 9.02
C MET A 63 -17.74 -3.68 7.85
N GLU A 64 -18.38 -3.21 6.79
CA GLU A 64 -18.61 -4.00 5.58
C GLU A 64 -17.29 -4.40 4.90
N LEU A 65 -16.31 -3.48 4.84
CA LEU A 65 -14.98 -3.79 4.33
C LEU A 65 -14.30 -4.85 5.19
N THR A 66 -14.28 -4.68 6.51
CA THR A 66 -13.69 -5.66 7.44
C THR A 66 -14.37 -7.02 7.30
N GLN A 67 -15.70 -7.06 7.20
CA GLN A 67 -16.44 -8.30 7.00
C GLN A 67 -16.07 -8.97 5.67
N LYS A 68 -15.97 -8.20 4.56
CA LYS A 68 -15.55 -8.72 3.26
C LYS A 68 -14.11 -9.24 3.27
N MET A 69 -13.21 -8.57 3.99
CA MET A 69 -11.83 -9.03 4.15
C MET A 69 -11.74 -10.33 4.96
N LEU A 70 -12.51 -10.44 6.06
CA LEU A 70 -12.53 -11.65 6.89
C LEU A 70 -13.28 -12.81 6.24
N ALA A 71 -14.28 -12.54 5.40
CA ALA A 71 -15.02 -13.57 4.68
C ALA A 71 -14.16 -14.29 3.62
N ASP A 72 -13.15 -13.62 3.08
CA ASP A 72 -12.27 -14.17 2.04
C ASP A 72 -10.81 -13.72 2.25
N PRO A 73 -10.12 -14.30 3.25
CA PRO A 73 -8.71 -13.99 3.51
C PRO A 73 -7.80 -14.43 2.35
N ALA A 74 -8.22 -15.42 1.55
CA ALA A 74 -7.47 -15.87 0.38
C ALA A 74 -7.43 -14.78 -0.69
N LYS A 75 -8.55 -14.09 -0.93
CA LYS A 75 -8.61 -12.94 -1.84
C LYS A 75 -7.78 -11.76 -1.34
N LEU A 76 -7.73 -11.52 -0.04
CA LEU A 76 -6.84 -10.52 0.54
C LEU A 76 -5.36 -10.88 0.30
N ALA A 77 -4.98 -12.14 0.53
CA ALA A 77 -3.63 -12.63 0.26
C ALA A 77 -3.26 -12.53 -1.23
N GLN A 78 -4.19 -12.88 -2.13
CA GLN A 78 -4.01 -12.73 -3.58
C GLN A 78 -3.84 -11.25 -3.97
N ALA A 79 -4.65 -10.35 -3.40
CA ALA A 79 -4.52 -8.92 -3.64
C ALA A 79 -3.15 -8.41 -3.18
N GLN A 80 -2.66 -8.87 -2.04
CA GLN A 80 -1.30 -8.56 -1.59
C GLN A 80 -0.23 -9.13 -2.51
N ALA A 81 -0.34 -10.40 -2.93
CA ALA A 81 0.60 -11.00 -3.87
C ALA A 81 0.66 -10.24 -5.20
N ASN A 82 -0.50 -9.80 -5.70
CA ASN A 82 -0.59 -8.98 -6.92
C ASN A 82 0.05 -7.60 -6.71
N LEU A 83 -0.15 -6.98 -5.54
CA LEU A 83 0.48 -5.70 -5.20
C LEU A 83 2.01 -5.81 -5.24
N TRP A 84 2.57 -6.85 -4.62
CA TRP A 84 4.01 -7.13 -4.66
C TRP A 84 4.53 -7.34 -6.08
N GLN A 85 3.79 -8.09 -6.92
CA GLN A 85 4.15 -8.29 -8.32
C GLN A 85 4.17 -6.96 -9.10
N ASN A 86 3.15 -6.12 -8.92
CA ASN A 86 3.07 -4.81 -9.56
C ASN A 86 4.24 -3.91 -9.14
N TYR A 87 4.64 -3.91 -7.86
CA TYR A 87 5.82 -3.16 -7.40
C TYR A 87 7.11 -3.65 -8.05
N LEU A 88 7.29 -4.98 -8.18
CA LEU A 88 8.47 -5.55 -8.84
C LEU A 88 8.54 -5.15 -10.31
N GLU A 89 7.39 -5.19 -11.01
CA GLU A 89 7.30 -4.76 -12.40
C GLU A 89 7.62 -3.26 -12.55
N LEU A 90 7.07 -2.43 -11.65
CA LEU A 90 7.31 -0.99 -11.64
C LEU A 90 8.79 -0.69 -11.41
N TRP A 91 9.44 -1.32 -10.42
CA TRP A 91 10.86 -1.11 -10.16
C TRP A 91 11.76 -1.61 -11.29
N GLN A 92 11.46 -2.76 -11.92
CA GLN A 92 12.20 -3.23 -13.09
C GLN A 92 12.16 -2.23 -14.25
N LYS A 93 11.04 -1.53 -14.44
CA LYS A 93 10.89 -0.53 -15.50
C LYS A 93 11.40 0.85 -15.11
N ALA A 94 11.32 1.22 -13.83
CA ALA A 94 11.78 2.50 -13.31
C ALA A 94 13.32 2.59 -13.22
N LEU A 95 14.02 1.51 -12.85
CA LEU A 95 15.49 1.52 -12.69
C LEU A 95 16.23 1.88 -14.00
N PRO A 96 15.93 1.28 -15.16
CA PRO A 96 16.55 1.67 -16.44
C PRO A 96 16.23 3.10 -16.87
N ALA A 97 15.03 3.58 -16.56
CA ALA A 97 14.63 4.94 -16.89
C ALA A 97 15.35 5.98 -16.02
N MET A 98 15.55 5.67 -14.73
CA MET A 98 16.19 6.57 -13.76
C MET A 98 17.73 6.61 -13.90
N PHE A 99 18.36 5.49 -14.26
CA PHE A 99 19.83 5.36 -14.31
C PHE A 99 20.41 5.19 -15.72
N GLY A 100 19.58 4.86 -16.71
CA GLY A 100 20.00 4.59 -18.10
C GLY A 100 19.54 5.64 -19.12
N GLY A 101 18.84 6.70 -18.69
CA GLY A 101 18.39 7.78 -19.56
C GLY A 101 17.29 7.38 -20.56
N GLN A 102 16.66 6.23 -20.38
CA GLN A 102 15.54 5.79 -21.21
C GLN A 102 14.21 6.40 -20.72
N PRO A 103 13.26 6.73 -21.62
CA PRO A 103 11.94 7.18 -21.22
C PRO A 103 11.19 6.08 -20.45
N LEU A 104 10.53 6.46 -19.35
CA LEU A 104 9.81 5.55 -18.48
C LEU A 104 8.50 5.09 -19.16
N GLU A 105 8.47 3.86 -19.67
CA GLU A 105 7.25 3.30 -20.27
C GLU A 105 6.16 3.16 -19.20
N ALA A 106 5.00 3.77 -19.47
CA ALA A 106 3.89 3.81 -18.52
C ALA A 106 3.31 2.41 -18.26
N VAL A 107 3.51 1.90 -17.04
CA VAL A 107 2.96 0.61 -16.59
C VAL A 107 1.47 0.70 -16.28
N VAL A 108 1.04 1.85 -15.78
CA VAL A 108 -0.36 2.14 -15.45
C VAL A 108 -0.86 3.26 -16.36
N ARG A 109 -1.91 2.99 -17.14
CA ARG A 109 -2.61 4.01 -17.91
C ARG A 109 -3.67 4.69 -17.05
N GLU A 110 -3.65 6.01 -17.07
CA GLU A 110 -4.57 6.86 -16.32
C GLU A 110 -6.02 6.59 -16.73
N PRO A 111 -6.97 6.58 -15.77
CA PRO A 111 -8.39 6.68 -16.10
C PRO A 111 -8.64 7.99 -16.86
N LYS A 112 -9.35 7.93 -17.99
CA LYS A 112 -9.72 9.13 -18.76
C LYS A 112 -10.46 10.13 -17.85
N GLY A 113 -9.86 11.31 -17.65
CA GLY A 113 -10.49 12.42 -16.92
C GLY A 113 -9.88 12.74 -15.54
N ASP A 114 -8.81 12.07 -15.13
CA ASP A 114 -8.12 12.40 -13.88
C ASP A 114 -7.46 13.79 -13.95
N LYS A 115 -7.94 14.72 -13.11
CA LYS A 115 -7.42 16.10 -13.06
C LYS A 115 -6.15 16.22 -12.22
N ARG A 116 -5.76 15.20 -11.45
CA ARG A 116 -4.60 15.23 -10.55
C ARG A 116 -3.28 15.40 -11.30
N PHE A 117 -3.20 14.89 -12.52
CA PHE A 117 -1.97 14.83 -13.33
C PHE A 117 -1.97 15.80 -14.52
N LYS A 118 -2.72 16.90 -14.42
CA LYS A 118 -2.91 17.86 -15.51
C LYS A 118 -1.71 18.78 -15.77
N HIS A 119 -0.87 19.02 -14.76
CA HIS A 119 0.29 19.90 -14.86
C HIS A 119 1.39 19.24 -15.71
N ASP A 120 2.12 20.04 -16.50
CA ASP A 120 3.10 19.51 -17.47
C ASP A 120 4.27 18.78 -16.81
N ASP A 121 4.64 19.16 -15.57
CA ASP A 121 5.64 18.44 -14.77
C ASP A 121 5.29 16.95 -14.55
N TRP A 122 4.00 16.56 -14.58
CA TRP A 122 3.59 15.16 -14.49
C TRP A 122 3.86 14.34 -15.75
N LYS A 123 4.28 14.98 -16.85
CA LYS A 123 4.68 14.35 -18.11
C LYS A 123 6.18 14.44 -18.34
N ASP A 124 6.79 15.57 -17.97
CA ASP A 124 8.18 15.88 -18.32
C ASP A 124 9.18 15.48 -17.23
N ASN A 125 8.72 15.21 -16.01
CA ASN A 125 9.56 14.80 -14.89
C ASN A 125 9.47 13.30 -14.61
N VAL A 126 10.62 12.62 -14.58
CA VAL A 126 10.76 11.17 -14.33
C VAL A 126 10.28 10.79 -12.92
N LEU A 127 10.57 11.61 -11.89
CA LEU A 127 10.10 11.38 -10.53
C LEU A 127 8.58 11.46 -10.43
N PHE A 128 7.96 12.43 -11.09
CA PHE A 128 6.51 12.59 -11.06
C PHE A 128 5.82 11.51 -11.89
N SER A 129 6.46 11.07 -12.98
CA SER A 129 6.01 9.91 -13.76
C SER A 129 6.01 8.63 -12.94
N TYR A 130 6.99 8.44 -12.05
CA TYR A 130 7.02 7.31 -11.11
C TYR A 130 5.90 7.38 -10.08
N ILE A 131 5.72 8.53 -9.40
CA ILE A 131 4.65 8.74 -8.41
C ILE A 131 3.26 8.56 -9.04
N LYS A 132 3.11 8.94 -10.31
CA LYS A 132 1.86 8.78 -11.06
C LYS A 132 1.54 7.32 -11.40
N GLN A 133 2.54 6.46 -11.45
CA GLN A 133 2.41 5.04 -11.82
C GLN A 133 2.38 4.09 -10.61
N SER A 134 2.69 4.58 -9.40
CA SER A 134 2.55 3.85 -8.14
C SER A 134 1.13 3.85 -7.61
#